data_AF-A0A662J029-F1
#
_entry.id   AF-A0A662J029-F1
#
_cell.length_a   1.000
_cell.length_b   1.000
_cell.length_c   1.000
_cell.angle_alpha   90.00
_cell.angle_beta   90.00
_cell.angle_gamma   90.00
#
_symmetry.space_group_name_H-M   'P 1'
#
loop_
_entity.id
_entity.type
_entity.pdbx_description
1 polymer ?
#
loop_
_entity_poly.entity_id
_entity_poly.type
_entity_poly.pdbx_seq_one_letter_code
_entity_poly.pdbx_strand_id
1 'polypeptide(L)' 'MSNLRYAFFLGCIMPNRYPGVEASVRRVFSELGIELLDMKGASCCPAP' A
#
# COMPACT_ATOMS: atom_id res chain seq x y z
N MET A 1 12.91 -8.54 -16.53
CA MET A 1 12.49 -7.58 -15.49
C MET A 1 12.16 -8.37 -14.24
N SER A 2 12.82 -8.09 -13.13
CA SER A 2 12.52 -8.71 -11.84
C SER A 2 11.12 -8.31 -11.39
N ASN A 3 10.21 -9.29 -11.21
CA ASN A 3 8.88 -9.06 -10.65
C ASN A 3 8.99 -8.76 -9.15
N LEU A 4 9.10 -7.48 -8.79
CA LEU A 4 9.11 -7.04 -7.40
C LEU A 4 7.69 -7.12 -6.83
N ARG A 5 7.55 -7.80 -5.69
CA ARG A 5 6.26 -7.99 -5.00
C ARG A 5 6.43 -7.62 -3.54
N TYR A 6 5.56 -6.75 -3.03
CA TYR A 6 5.58 -6.31 -1.63
C TYR A 6 4.20 -6.43 -0.98
N ALA A 7 4.20 -6.76 0.30
CA ALA A 7 3.01 -6.66 1.13
C ALA A 7 2.75 -5.18 1.45
N PHE A 8 1.54 -4.69 1.16
CA PHE A 8 1.20 -3.28 1.25
C PHE A 8 0.52 -2.97 2.60
N PHE A 9 1.31 -2.49 3.55
CA PHE A 9 0.84 -2.06 4.87
C PHE A 9 0.22 -0.66 4.79
N LEU A 10 -1.11 -0.57 4.93
CA LEU A 10 -1.85 0.69 4.73
C LEU A 10 -1.79 1.65 5.94
N GLY A 11 -1.51 1.14 7.14
CA GLY A 11 -1.62 1.93 8.37
C GLY A 11 -3.05 2.42 8.63
N CYS A 12 -3.19 3.59 9.26
CA CYS A 12 -4.50 4.12 9.67
C CYS A 12 -4.97 5.30 8.83
N ILE A 13 -4.14 6.34 8.67
CA ILE A 13 -4.57 7.63 8.11
C ILE A 13 -4.78 7.53 6.59
N MET A 14 -3.88 6.86 5.87
CA MET A 14 -3.97 6.71 4.42
C MET A 14 -5.30 6.07 3.98
N PRO A 15 -5.71 4.88 4.47
CA PRO A 15 -6.96 4.27 4.05
C PRO A 15 -8.20 4.98 4.61
N ASN A 16 -8.14 5.55 5.82
CA ASN A 16 -9.34 6.06 6.51
C ASN A 16 -9.58 7.57 6.39
N ARG A 17 -8.58 8.37 5.99
CA ARG A 17 -8.69 9.83 5.90
C ARG A 17 -8.28 10.39 4.54
N TYR A 18 -7.19 9.88 3.96
CA TYR A 18 -6.67 10.36 2.67
C TYR A 18 -6.60 9.23 1.64
N PRO A 19 -7.75 8.66 1.21
CA PRO A 19 -7.78 7.52 0.30
C PRO A 19 -7.15 7.81 -1.07
N GLY A 20 -7.07 9.10 -1.46
CA GLY A 20 -6.35 9.51 -2.66
C GLY A 20 -4.86 9.18 -2.64
N VAL A 21 -4.24 9.11 -1.46
CA VAL A 21 -2.82 8.70 -1.32
C VAL A 21 -2.68 7.21 -1.63
N GLU A 22 -3.57 6.36 -1.13
CA GLU A 22 -3.58 4.93 -1.48
C GLU A 22 -3.75 4.71 -2.98
N ALA A 23 -4.72 5.39 -3.59
CA ALA A 23 -4.98 5.30 -5.04
C ALA A 23 -3.75 5.72 -5.86
N SER A 24 -3.09 6.81 -5.44
CA SER A 24 -1.86 7.31 -6.08
C SER A 24 -0.73 6.29 -5.99
N VAL A 25 -0.51 5.71 -4.80
CA VAL A 25 0.53 4.68 -4.58
C VAL A 25 0.29 3.46 -5.45
N ARG A 26 -0.95 2.93 -5.47
CA ARG A 26 -1.30 1.76 -6.31
C ARG A 26 -1.05 2.01 -7.79
N ARG A 27 -1.40 3.20 -8.29
CA ARG A 27 -1.16 3.58 -9.68
C ARG A 27 0.33 3.68 -9.99
N VAL A 28 1.08 4.47 -9.22
CA VAL A 28 2.51 4.70 -9.46
C VAL A 28 3.30 3.40 -9.39
N PHE A 29 3.02 2.53 -8.41
CA PHE A 29 3.74 1.26 -8.26
C PHE A 29 3.43 0.29 -9.41
N SER A 30 2.20 0.28 -9.92
CA SER A 30 1.85 -0.48 -11.11
C SER A 30 2.63 -0.02 -12.35
N GLU A 31 2.77 1.30 -12.57
CA GLU A 31 3.55 1.86 -13.68
C GLU A 31 5.06 1.53 -13.56
N LEU A 32 5.57 1.39 -12.33
CA LEU A 32 6.94 0.97 -12.05
C LEU A 32 7.15 -0.55 -12.14
N GLY A 33 6.10 -1.32 -12.45
CA GLY A 33 6.16 -2.78 -12.54
C GLY A 33 6.29 -3.49 -11.19
N ILE A 34 5.77 -2.87 -10.11
CA ILE A 34 5.78 -3.41 -8.75
C ILE A 34 4.37 -3.88 -8.38
N GLU A 35 4.25 -5.14 -7.94
CA GLU A 35 3.00 -5.70 -7.46
C GLU A 35 2.83 -5.43 -5.96
N LEU A 36 1.72 -4.80 -5.58
CA LEU A 36 1.33 -4.55 -4.20
C LEU A 36 0.26 -5.55 -3.75
N LEU A 37 0.56 -6.35 -2.73
CA LEU A 37 -0.31 -7.37 -2.16
C LEU A 37 -1.04 -6.83 -0.93
N ASP A 38 -2.36 -7.01 -0.87
CA ASP A 38 -3.15 -6.57 0.29
C ASP A 38 -2.84 -7.42 1.53
N MET A 39 -2.56 -6.74 2.64
CA MET A 39 -2.35 -7.37 3.95
C MET A 39 -3.68 -7.54 4.70
N LYS A 40 -4.42 -8.60 4.38
CA LYS A 40 -5.68 -8.91 5.09
C LYS A 40 -5.44 -9.09 6.58
N GLY A 41 -6.20 -8.38 7.41
CA GLY A 41 -6.10 -8.44 8.87
C GLY A 41 -5.01 -7.54 9.48
N ALA A 42 -4.33 -6.70 8.70
CA ALA A 42 -3.43 -5.69 9.23
C ALA A 42 -4.17 -4.68 10.12
N SER A 43 -3.63 -4.44 11.32
CA SER A 43 -4.11 -3.44 12.28
C SER A 43 -3.23 -2.19 12.29
N CYS A 44 -3.20 -1.43 13.39
CA CYS A 44 -2.28 -0.30 13.57
C CYS A 44 -0.81 -0.78 13.60
N CYS A 45 0.12 0.07 13.14
CA CYS A 45 1.54 -0.29 12.95
C CYS A 45 2.26 -0.87 14.17
N PRO A 46 2.09 -0.42 15.42
CA PRO A 46 1.40 0.75 15.99
C PRO A 46 2.13 2.09 15.78
N ALA A 47 1.46 3.22 16.02
CA ALA A 47 2.11 4.53 16.11
C ALA A 47 2.94 4.58 17.41
N PRO A 48 4.25 4.87 17.34
CA PRO A 48 5.09 5.07 18.53
C PRO A 48 4.71 6.36 19.26
#